data_AF-A0A1I4J833-F1
#
_entry.id   AF-A0A1I4J833-F1
#
_cell.length_a   1.000
_cell.length_b   1.000
_cell.length_c   1.000
_cell.angle_alpha   90.00
_cell.angle_beta   90.00
_cell.angle_gamma   90.00
#
_symmetry.space_group_name_H-M   'P 1'
#
loop_
_entity.id
_entity.type
_entity.pdbx_description
1 polymer ?
#
loop_
_entity_poly.entity_id
_entity_poly.type
_entity_poly.pdbx_seq_one_letter_code
_entity_poly.pdbx_strand_id
1 'polypeptide(L)'
;MIESIYLPKLNNLTPTLDSTLLKIMEEAGELARAVLHFLPYENMLSDKKNIPVIAEELLEEVASELLDVAQTCVTMLFVMEESYAIEVDALIDEHIRKLIHKGYLFDHTLLYSITTVGAFKCLNLPRLILEDVTLLTTVCKIQEEIGEFTQFLGKRSGASGEKPELEIQAALLGCAYELLDVAQCCFTMMYILAEKYQVNMEELLSGHIAKLRRKGYCM
;
A
#
# COMPACT_ATOMS: atom_id res chain seq x y z
N MET A 1 -18.69 -1.64 -12.04
CA MET A 1 -17.82 -0.50 -11.72
C MET A 1 -17.16 -0.86 -10.40
N ILE A 2 -15.84 -0.80 -10.32
CA ILE A 2 -15.16 -1.11 -9.05
C ILE A 2 -15.30 0.11 -8.13
N GLU A 3 -15.63 -0.12 -6.87
CA GLU A 3 -15.74 0.95 -5.88
C GLU A 3 -14.35 1.39 -5.39
N SER A 4 -14.27 2.63 -4.89
CA SER A 4 -13.06 3.15 -4.26
C SER A 4 -12.66 2.32 -3.04
N ILE A 5 -11.36 2.10 -2.87
CA ILE A 5 -10.80 1.34 -1.75
C ILE A 5 -10.51 2.34 -0.62
N TYR A 6 -11.06 2.14 0.56
CA TYR A 6 -10.84 3.04 1.70
C TYR A 6 -10.12 2.31 2.83
N LEU A 7 -8.89 2.73 3.13
CA LEU A 7 -8.14 2.21 4.26
C LEU A 7 -8.17 3.20 5.43
N PRO A 8 -8.64 2.80 6.63
CA PRO A 8 -8.78 3.68 7.77
C PRO A 8 -7.45 3.89 8.49
N LYS A 9 -7.34 4.98 9.24
CA LYS A 9 -6.35 5.12 10.29
C LYS A 9 -6.61 4.12 11.42
N LEU A 10 -5.57 3.44 11.88
CA LEU A 10 -5.62 2.56 13.05
C LEU A 10 -5.44 3.38 14.34
N ASN A 11 -6.54 3.98 14.83
CA ASN A 11 -6.53 4.95 15.94
C ASN A 11 -5.89 4.45 17.26
N ASN A 12 -5.83 3.13 17.48
CA ASN A 12 -5.22 2.56 18.69
C ASN A 12 -3.74 2.20 18.52
N LEU A 13 -3.14 2.53 17.37
CA LEU A 13 -1.72 2.35 17.13
C LEU A 13 -1.01 3.71 17.11
N THR A 14 0.16 3.76 17.74
CA THR A 14 1.10 4.89 17.68
C THR A 14 2.46 4.38 17.20
N PRO A 15 2.55 3.87 15.95
CA PRO A 15 3.80 3.35 15.43
C PRO A 15 4.84 4.46 15.31
N THR A 16 6.12 4.08 15.45
CA THR A 16 7.25 4.91 15.04
C THR A 16 7.62 4.58 13.60
N LEU A 17 8.43 5.43 12.96
CA LEU A 17 8.99 5.12 11.65
C LEU A 17 9.81 3.81 11.65
N ASP A 18 10.55 3.53 12.73
CA ASP A 18 11.36 2.32 12.83
C ASP A 18 10.49 1.07 13.03
N SER A 19 9.43 1.14 13.85
CA SER A 19 8.49 0.01 13.98
C SER A 19 7.68 -0.20 12.70
N THR A 20 7.38 0.88 11.97
CA THR A 20 6.72 0.82 10.66
C THR A 20 7.60 0.14 9.64
N LEU A 21 8.89 0.45 9.60
CA LEU A 21 9.86 -0.24 8.74
C LEU A 21 9.86 -1.75 8.98
N LEU A 22 9.96 -2.16 10.25
CA LEU A 22 9.93 -3.58 10.60
C LEU A 22 8.62 -4.25 10.16
N LYS A 23 7.49 -3.58 10.35
CA LYS A 23 6.18 -4.13 10.02
C LYS A 23 5.95 -4.24 8.51
N ILE A 24 6.30 -3.20 7.75
CA ILE A 24 6.24 -3.23 6.28
C ILE A 24 7.18 -4.27 5.70
N MET A 25 8.38 -4.47 6.27
CA MET A 25 9.29 -5.53 5.84
C MET A 25 8.70 -6.94 6.06
N GLU A 26 8.03 -7.15 7.20
CA GLU A 26 7.31 -8.39 7.49
C GLU A 26 6.20 -8.64 6.47
N GLU A 27 5.28 -7.68 6.31
CA GLU A 27 4.11 -7.79 5.43
C GLU A 27 4.51 -7.90 3.95
N ALA A 28 5.55 -7.18 3.51
CA ALA A 28 6.07 -7.30 2.15
C ALA A 28 6.70 -8.69 1.90
N GLY A 29 7.30 -9.30 2.93
CA GLY A 29 7.80 -10.67 2.87
C GLY A 29 6.67 -11.70 2.80
N GLU A 30 5.59 -11.49 3.57
CA GLU A 30 4.38 -12.31 3.53
C GLU A 30 3.70 -12.22 2.15
N LEU A 31 3.57 -11.01 1.59
CA LEU A 31 3.08 -10.78 0.23
C LEU A 31 3.95 -11.50 -0.81
N ALA A 32 5.28 -11.38 -0.73
CA ALA A 32 6.18 -12.04 -1.66
C ALA A 32 6.00 -13.57 -1.63
N ARG A 33 5.85 -14.15 -0.42
CA ARG A 33 5.57 -15.58 -0.23
C ARG A 33 4.22 -15.99 -0.83
N ALA A 34 3.16 -15.23 -0.56
CA ALA A 34 1.82 -15.49 -1.11
C ALA A 34 1.84 -15.46 -2.64
N VAL A 35 2.49 -14.44 -3.23
CA VAL A 35 2.65 -14.34 -4.69
C VAL A 35 3.41 -15.54 -5.24
N LEU A 36 4.53 -15.94 -4.63
CA LEU A 36 5.30 -17.12 -5.08
C LEU A 36 4.48 -18.40 -5.07
N HIS A 37 3.61 -18.60 -4.06
CA HIS A 37 2.71 -19.75 -4.02
C HIS A 37 1.64 -19.69 -5.11
N PHE A 38 1.17 -18.49 -5.44
CA PHE A 38 0.14 -18.27 -6.45
C PHE A 38 0.66 -18.37 -7.90
N LEU A 39 1.89 -17.96 -8.19
CA LEU A 39 2.46 -17.87 -9.54
C LEU A 39 2.24 -19.11 -10.44
N PRO A 40 2.36 -20.37 -9.96
CA PRO A 40 2.09 -21.55 -10.77
C PRO A 40 0.67 -21.61 -11.37
N TYR A 41 -0.28 -20.89 -10.79
CA TYR A 41 -1.68 -20.88 -11.18
C TYR A 41 -2.11 -19.63 -11.96
N GLU A 42 -1.25 -18.61 -12.08
CA GLU A 42 -1.61 -17.30 -12.64
C GLU A 42 -2.21 -17.42 -14.06
N ASN A 43 -1.61 -18.25 -14.91
CA ASN A 43 -2.08 -18.46 -16.29
C ASN A 43 -3.39 -19.26 -16.36
N MET A 44 -3.74 -20.03 -15.33
CA MET A 44 -4.95 -20.87 -15.31
C MET A 44 -6.22 -20.07 -15.04
N LEU A 45 -6.10 -18.90 -14.43
CA LEU A 45 -7.22 -18.00 -14.14
C LEU A 45 -7.74 -17.26 -15.38
N SER A 46 -6.92 -17.17 -16.44
CA SER A 46 -7.29 -16.45 -17.66
C SER A 46 -8.38 -17.16 -18.48
N ASP A 47 -8.47 -18.49 -18.40
CA ASP A 47 -9.40 -19.31 -19.21
C ASP A 47 -10.74 -19.62 -18.50
N LYS A 48 -10.93 -19.17 -17.25
CA LYS A 48 -12.18 -19.22 -16.46
C LYS A 48 -12.95 -20.56 -16.43
N LYS A 49 -12.32 -21.68 -16.83
CA LYS A 49 -12.88 -23.02 -16.79
C LYS A 49 -11.95 -23.92 -15.99
N ASN A 50 -12.46 -24.47 -14.90
CA ASN A 50 -11.72 -25.35 -13.98
C ASN A 50 -10.55 -24.67 -13.26
N ILE A 51 -10.78 -23.47 -12.71
CA ILE A 51 -9.84 -22.88 -11.76
C ILE A 51 -9.77 -23.81 -10.54
N PRO A 52 -8.58 -24.31 -10.15
CA PRO A 52 -8.44 -25.08 -8.93
C PRO A 52 -8.86 -24.23 -7.73
N VAL A 53 -9.64 -24.78 -6.79
CA VAL A 53 -10.03 -24.08 -5.54
C VAL A 53 -8.81 -23.48 -4.83
N ILE A 54 -7.70 -24.21 -4.83
CA ILE A 54 -6.43 -23.75 -4.26
C ILE A 54 -5.91 -22.46 -4.91
N ALA A 55 -6.16 -22.22 -6.19
CA ALA A 55 -5.72 -21.00 -6.87
C ALA A 55 -6.54 -19.78 -6.43
N GLU A 56 -7.83 -19.97 -6.14
CA GLU A 56 -8.69 -18.91 -5.59
C GLU A 56 -8.26 -18.56 -4.16
N GLU A 57 -8.04 -19.57 -3.30
CA GLU A 57 -7.55 -19.39 -1.93
C GLU A 57 -6.19 -18.65 -1.89
N LEU A 58 -5.26 -19.04 -2.78
CA LEU A 58 -3.95 -18.39 -2.87
C LEU A 58 -4.04 -16.96 -3.39
N LEU A 59 -4.98 -16.67 -4.30
CA LEU A 59 -5.22 -15.31 -4.78
C LEU A 59 -5.82 -14.42 -3.69
N GLU A 60 -6.73 -14.96 -2.88
CA GLU A 60 -7.26 -14.28 -1.70
C GLU A 60 -6.15 -14.00 -0.66
N GLU A 61 -5.22 -14.93 -0.46
CA GLU A 61 -4.02 -14.71 0.38
C GLU A 61 -3.22 -13.52 -0.17
N VAL A 62 -2.88 -13.51 -1.46
CA VAL A 62 -2.18 -12.39 -2.11
C VAL A 62 -2.90 -11.06 -1.90
N ALA A 63 -4.22 -11.03 -2.11
CA ALA A 63 -5.00 -9.81 -1.97
C ALA A 63 -5.08 -9.32 -0.50
N SER A 64 -5.16 -10.24 0.46
CA SER A 64 -5.10 -9.92 1.89
C SER A 64 -3.74 -9.34 2.30
N GLU A 65 -2.64 -9.90 1.79
CA GLU A 65 -1.30 -9.39 2.09
C GLU A 65 -1.03 -8.00 1.46
N LEU A 66 -1.57 -7.75 0.25
CA LEU A 66 -1.55 -6.41 -0.35
C LEU A 66 -2.24 -5.37 0.54
N LEU A 67 -3.38 -5.73 1.15
CA LEU A 67 -4.09 -4.87 2.08
C LEU A 67 -3.29 -4.61 3.35
N ASP A 68 -2.62 -5.62 3.90
CA ASP A 68 -1.79 -5.44 5.10
C ASP A 68 -0.65 -4.45 4.84
N VAL A 69 0.11 -4.63 3.76
CA VAL A 69 1.18 -3.69 3.35
C VAL A 69 0.63 -2.27 3.15
N ALA A 70 -0.48 -2.12 2.42
CA ALA A 70 -1.11 -0.83 2.19
C ALA A 70 -1.58 -0.18 3.50
N GLN A 71 -2.21 -0.96 4.38
CA GLN A 71 -2.75 -0.50 5.65
C GLN A 71 -1.66 0.03 6.59
N THR A 72 -0.50 -0.63 6.63
CA THR A 72 0.64 -0.14 7.42
C THR A 72 1.15 1.21 6.89
N CYS A 73 1.25 1.37 5.57
CA CYS A 73 1.63 2.64 4.95
C CYS A 73 0.63 3.76 5.27
N VAL A 74 -0.66 3.51 5.05
CA VAL A 74 -1.74 4.50 5.31
C VAL A 74 -1.78 4.92 6.77
N THR A 75 -1.61 3.97 7.69
CA THR A 75 -1.56 4.27 9.13
C THR A 75 -0.42 5.20 9.46
N MET A 76 0.78 4.92 8.95
CA MET A 76 1.95 5.76 9.22
C MET A 76 1.82 7.14 8.57
N LEU A 77 1.25 7.27 7.37
CA LEU A 77 0.99 8.58 6.75
C LEU A 77 0.15 9.48 7.65
N PHE A 78 -0.93 8.96 8.26
CA PHE A 78 -1.73 9.74 9.21
C PHE A 78 -1.01 10.02 10.53
N VAL A 79 -0.12 9.14 10.99
CA VAL A 79 0.74 9.41 12.16
C VAL A 79 1.75 10.52 11.83
N MET A 80 2.28 10.54 10.60
CA MET A 80 3.18 11.59 10.11
C MET A 80 2.50 12.96 10.07
N GLU A 81 1.24 13.00 9.68
CA GLU A 81 0.43 14.21 9.76
C GLU A 81 0.32 14.74 11.19
N GLU A 82 -0.10 13.88 12.13
CA GLU A 82 -0.40 14.30 13.50
C GLU A 82 0.85 14.58 14.34
N SER A 83 1.88 13.75 14.20
CA SER A 83 3.05 13.77 15.08
C SER A 83 4.26 14.49 14.49
N TYR A 84 4.29 14.67 13.17
CA TYR A 84 5.43 15.24 12.46
C TYR A 84 5.08 16.44 11.57
N ALA A 85 3.81 16.88 11.59
CA ALA A 85 3.29 18.02 10.83
C ALA A 85 3.49 17.90 9.31
N ILE A 86 3.37 16.68 8.77
CA ILE A 86 3.36 16.43 7.33
C ILE A 86 1.94 16.64 6.78
N GLU A 87 1.75 17.60 5.89
CA GLU A 87 0.47 17.85 5.21
C GLU A 87 0.21 16.74 4.17
N VAL A 88 -0.52 15.69 4.57
CA VAL A 88 -0.74 14.49 3.72
C VAL A 88 -1.53 14.82 2.45
N ASP A 89 -2.50 15.73 2.51
CA ASP A 89 -3.21 16.20 1.32
C ASP A 89 -2.25 16.81 0.27
N ALA A 90 -1.36 17.70 0.71
CA ALA A 90 -0.36 18.32 -0.17
C ALA A 90 0.67 17.31 -0.69
N LEU A 91 1.06 16.32 0.13
CA LEU A 91 1.95 15.24 -0.25
C LEU A 91 1.35 14.42 -1.41
N ILE A 92 0.06 14.09 -1.30
CA ILE A 92 -0.62 13.29 -2.32
C ILE A 92 -0.81 14.09 -3.61
N ASP A 93 -1.18 15.37 -3.53
CA ASP A 93 -1.26 16.25 -4.69
C ASP A 93 0.08 16.32 -5.46
N GLU A 94 1.20 16.42 -4.75
CA GLU A 94 2.53 16.37 -5.35
C GLU A 94 2.83 15.01 -5.98
N HIS A 95 2.54 13.92 -5.29
CA HIS A 95 2.76 12.57 -5.78
C HIS A 95 1.98 12.30 -7.08
N ILE A 96 0.69 12.65 -7.11
CA ILE A 96 -0.13 12.55 -8.33
C ILE A 96 0.44 13.42 -9.46
N ARG A 97 0.88 14.64 -9.17
CA ARG A 97 1.49 15.51 -10.19
C ARG A 97 2.78 14.94 -10.75
N LYS A 98 3.64 14.36 -9.92
CA LYS A 98 4.87 13.67 -10.34
C LYS A 98 4.55 12.48 -11.26
N LEU A 99 3.54 11.69 -10.91
CA LEU A 99 3.10 10.56 -11.73
C LEU A 99 2.54 11.03 -13.09
N ILE A 100 1.70 12.07 -13.12
CA ILE A 100 1.23 12.69 -14.38
C ILE A 100 2.43 13.16 -15.23
N HIS A 101 3.42 13.81 -14.60
CA HIS A 101 4.61 14.28 -15.31
C HIS A 101 5.46 13.15 -15.88
N LYS A 102 5.55 12.01 -15.18
CA LYS A 102 6.19 10.78 -15.66
C LYS A 102 5.40 10.08 -16.79
N GLY A 103 4.21 10.57 -17.13
CA GLY A 103 3.37 10.04 -18.20
C GLY A 103 2.44 8.91 -17.77
N TYR A 104 2.26 8.69 -16.46
CA TYR A 104 1.29 7.71 -15.98
C TYR A 104 -0.14 8.17 -16.22
N LEU A 105 -0.98 7.22 -16.64
CA LEU A 105 -2.41 7.42 -16.83
C LEU A 105 -3.18 6.94 -15.60
N PHE A 106 -4.31 7.59 -15.33
CA PHE A 106 -5.14 7.30 -14.16
C PHE A 106 -6.56 6.97 -14.57
N ASP A 107 -7.21 6.13 -13.78
CA ASP A 107 -8.67 6.06 -13.80
C ASP A 107 -9.25 7.31 -13.12
N HIS A 108 -9.73 8.25 -13.93
CA HIS A 108 -10.31 9.50 -13.46
C HIS A 108 -11.64 9.33 -12.69
N THR A 109 -12.21 8.12 -12.64
CA THR A 109 -13.40 7.83 -11.83
C THR A 109 -13.06 7.46 -10.39
N LEU A 110 -11.83 7.01 -10.15
CA LEU A 110 -11.32 6.61 -8.84
C LEU A 110 -10.38 7.69 -8.32
N LEU A 111 -10.90 8.88 -8.03
CA LEU A 111 -10.05 9.99 -7.58
C LEU A 111 -9.49 9.74 -6.18
N TYR A 112 -8.30 10.29 -5.94
CA TYR A 112 -7.77 10.45 -4.58
C TYR A 112 -8.83 11.09 -3.68
N SER A 113 -9.02 10.54 -2.48
CA SER A 113 -9.80 11.19 -1.45
C SER A 113 -9.34 10.82 -0.06
N ILE A 114 -9.35 11.80 0.82
CA ILE A 114 -9.34 11.61 2.27
C ILE A 114 -10.74 11.91 2.77
N THR A 115 -11.35 10.93 3.43
CA THR A 115 -12.70 11.07 3.99
C THR A 115 -12.69 10.72 5.47
N THR A 116 -13.65 11.24 6.22
CA THR A 116 -13.87 10.83 7.61
C THR A 116 -15.16 10.03 7.68
N VAL A 117 -15.05 8.75 7.98
CA VAL A 117 -16.21 7.86 8.20
C VAL A 117 -16.30 7.56 9.69
N GLY A 118 -17.25 8.21 10.37
CA GLY A 118 -17.37 8.15 11.82
C GLY A 118 -16.15 8.78 12.51
N ALA A 119 -15.41 8.00 13.29
CA ALA A 119 -14.18 8.44 13.97
C ALA A 119 -12.90 8.12 13.19
N PHE A 120 -13.00 7.64 11.95
CA PHE A 120 -11.87 7.17 11.17
C PHE A 120 -11.59 8.08 9.99
N LYS A 121 -10.36 8.56 9.92
CA LYS A 121 -9.80 9.16 8.70
C LYS A 121 -9.43 8.01 7.76
N CYS A 122 -9.93 8.04 6.53
CA CYS A 122 -9.74 7.00 5.53
C CYS A 122 -9.05 7.58 4.29
N LEU A 123 -8.15 6.80 3.69
CA LEU A 123 -7.48 7.15 2.45
C LEU A 123 -7.95 6.26 1.30
N ASN A 124 -8.25 6.88 0.15
CA ASN A 124 -8.35 6.23 -1.15
C ASN A 124 -7.29 6.80 -2.11
N LEU A 125 -6.58 5.93 -2.82
CA LEU A 125 -5.65 6.31 -3.89
C LEU A 125 -6.18 5.89 -5.25
N PRO A 126 -5.88 6.66 -6.31
CA PRO A 126 -6.40 6.37 -7.63
C PRO A 126 -5.78 5.13 -8.24
N ARG A 127 -6.47 4.52 -9.20
CA ARG A 127 -5.89 3.44 -10.00
C ARG A 127 -4.99 3.99 -11.09
N LEU A 128 -3.75 3.48 -11.18
CA LEU A 128 -2.91 3.67 -12.37
C LEU A 128 -3.30 2.70 -13.48
N ILE A 129 -3.35 3.19 -14.71
CA ILE A 129 -3.57 2.37 -15.91
C ILE A 129 -2.19 1.93 -16.41
N LEU A 130 -1.85 0.68 -16.12
CA LEU A 130 -0.55 0.07 -16.44
C LEU A 130 -0.78 -1.21 -17.25
N GLU A 131 -0.20 -1.31 -18.44
CA GLU A 131 -0.46 -2.43 -19.37
C GLU A 131 0.33 -3.70 -19.00
N ASP A 132 1.56 -3.56 -18.51
CA ASP A 132 2.51 -4.68 -18.34
C ASP A 132 2.85 -5.01 -16.88
N VAL A 133 1.97 -4.67 -15.94
CA VAL A 133 2.21 -4.92 -14.51
C VAL A 133 1.73 -6.31 -14.10
N THR A 134 2.63 -7.07 -13.51
CA THR A 134 2.39 -8.38 -12.91
C THR A 134 2.46 -8.32 -11.39
N LEU A 135 1.99 -9.37 -10.72
CA LEU A 135 2.16 -9.54 -9.27
C LEU A 135 3.65 -9.52 -8.88
N LEU A 136 4.50 -10.22 -9.62
CA LEU A 136 5.93 -10.29 -9.34
C LEU A 136 6.59 -8.90 -9.46
N THR A 137 6.32 -8.17 -10.54
CA THR A 137 6.86 -6.81 -10.71
C THR A 137 6.35 -5.84 -9.65
N THR A 138 5.12 -6.04 -9.15
CA THR A 138 4.57 -5.23 -8.06
C THR A 138 5.29 -5.52 -6.74
N VAL A 139 5.56 -6.79 -6.43
CA VAL A 139 6.36 -7.18 -5.27
C VAL A 139 7.76 -6.57 -5.34
N CYS A 140 8.41 -6.62 -6.50
CA CYS A 140 9.72 -6.00 -6.69
C CYS A 140 9.67 -4.48 -6.49
N LYS A 141 8.64 -3.81 -7.02
CA LYS A 141 8.50 -2.36 -6.85
C LYS A 141 8.24 -1.97 -5.41
N ILE A 142 7.38 -2.69 -4.70
CA ILE A 142 7.17 -2.50 -3.25
C ILE A 142 8.50 -2.64 -2.49
N GLN A 143 9.30 -3.66 -2.79
CA GLN A 143 10.61 -3.85 -2.13
C GLN A 143 11.61 -2.72 -2.44
N GLU A 144 11.59 -2.18 -3.66
CA GLU A 144 12.38 -1.01 -4.05
C GLU A 144 12.02 0.21 -3.18
N GLU A 145 10.74 0.58 -3.11
CA GLU A 145 10.30 1.76 -2.34
C GLU A 145 10.54 1.57 -0.82
N ILE A 146 10.43 0.34 -0.30
CA ILE A 146 10.81 0.04 1.10
C ILE A 146 12.31 0.27 1.32
N GLY A 147 13.14 -0.02 0.32
CA GLY A 147 14.57 0.27 0.33
C GLY A 147 14.83 1.79 0.35
N GLU A 148 14.12 2.56 -0.47
CA GLU A 148 14.21 4.03 -0.47
C GLU A 148 13.74 4.63 0.86
N PHE A 149 12.64 4.11 1.43
CA PHE A 149 12.16 4.47 2.77
C PHE A 149 13.24 4.23 3.82
N THR A 150 13.88 3.06 3.78
CA THR A 150 15.00 2.72 4.67
C THR A 150 16.17 3.69 4.50
N GLN A 151 16.46 4.11 3.27
CA GLN A 151 17.54 5.07 3.00
C GLN A 151 17.26 6.44 3.66
N PHE A 152 16.03 6.97 3.57
CA PHE A 152 15.67 8.23 4.23
C PHE A 152 15.74 8.12 5.76
N LEU A 153 15.35 6.98 6.34
CA LEU A 153 15.53 6.69 7.77
C LEU A 153 17.01 6.55 8.18
N GLY A 154 17.83 5.95 7.33
CA GLY A 154 19.28 5.78 7.51
C GLY A 154 20.03 7.12 7.50
N LYS A 155 19.72 7.99 6.53
CA LYS A 155 20.30 9.35 6.45
C LYS A 155 19.99 10.21 7.67
N ARG A 156 18.83 9.99 8.32
CA ARG A 156 18.47 10.63 9.59
C ARG A 156 19.33 10.15 10.77
N SER A 157 19.73 8.88 10.76
CA SER A 157 20.39 8.22 11.90
C SER A 157 21.90 8.16 11.81
N GLY A 158 22.49 8.51 10.65
CA GLY A 158 23.93 8.35 10.41
C GLY A 158 24.37 6.88 10.50
N ALA A 159 23.45 5.94 10.24
CA ALA A 159 23.57 4.51 10.54
C ALA A 159 24.66 3.76 9.75
N SER A 160 25.55 4.47 9.05
CA SER A 160 26.73 3.92 8.35
C SER A 160 27.98 4.79 8.53
N GLY A 161 28.03 5.61 9.59
CA GLY A 161 29.14 6.55 9.82
C GLY A 161 29.11 7.78 8.92
N GLU A 162 28.05 7.93 8.12
CA GLU A 162 27.79 9.10 7.30
C GLU A 162 27.37 10.27 8.20
N LYS A 163 27.79 11.49 7.83
CA LYS A 163 27.29 12.69 8.50
C LYS A 163 25.79 12.79 8.21
N PRO A 164 24.95 13.31 9.13
CA PRO A 164 23.58 13.66 8.80
C PRO A 164 23.62 14.69 7.66
N GLU A 165 23.35 14.25 6.43
CA GLU A 165 23.42 15.10 5.23
C GLU A 165 22.08 15.78 4.91
N LEU A 166 20.98 15.23 5.42
CA LEU A 166 19.63 15.75 5.21
C LEU A 166 19.10 16.48 6.44
N GLU A 167 18.43 17.60 6.19
CA GLU A 167 17.57 18.23 7.18
C GLU A 167 16.48 17.25 7.64
N ILE A 168 16.17 17.24 8.94
CA ILE A 168 15.17 16.33 9.54
C ILE A 168 13.86 16.37 8.78
N GLN A 169 13.38 17.55 8.40
CA GLN A 169 12.13 17.71 7.66
C GLN A 169 12.20 17.11 6.25
N ALA A 170 13.33 17.27 5.55
CA ALA A 170 13.52 16.66 4.24
C ALA A 170 13.57 15.12 4.32
N ALA A 171 14.17 14.56 5.38
CA ALA A 171 14.18 13.12 5.60
C ALA A 171 12.78 12.57 5.92
N LEU A 172 11.99 13.27 6.76
CA LEU A 172 10.60 12.91 7.06
C LEU A 172 9.72 13.00 5.81
N LEU A 173 9.88 14.06 5.02
CA LEU A 173 9.13 14.21 3.78
C LEU A 173 9.47 13.11 2.77
N GLY A 174 10.76 12.75 2.64
CA GLY A 174 11.18 11.60 1.84
C GLY A 174 10.53 10.31 2.32
N CYS A 175 10.57 10.03 3.63
CA CYS A 175 9.88 8.87 4.21
C CYS A 175 8.39 8.81 3.86
N ALA A 176 7.70 9.96 3.89
CA ALA A 176 6.28 10.04 3.57
C ALA A 176 6.01 9.74 2.09
N TYR A 177 6.85 10.23 1.17
CA TYR A 177 6.72 9.91 -0.26
C TYR A 177 6.89 8.41 -0.50
N GLU A 178 7.90 7.78 0.09
CA GLU A 178 8.13 6.34 -0.14
C GLU A 178 7.00 5.47 0.41
N LEU A 179 6.43 5.81 1.58
CA LEU A 179 5.24 5.14 2.10
C LEU A 179 4.03 5.31 1.16
N LEU A 180 3.89 6.48 0.55
CA LEU A 180 2.83 6.75 -0.41
C LEU A 180 3.02 5.98 -1.73
N ASP A 181 4.25 5.87 -2.23
CA ASP A 181 4.58 5.08 -3.41
C ASP A 181 4.30 3.57 -3.18
N VAL A 182 4.65 3.03 -2.00
CA VAL A 182 4.26 1.66 -1.61
C VAL A 182 2.74 1.50 -1.60
N ALA A 183 2.01 2.39 -0.93
CA ALA A 183 0.56 2.34 -0.87
C ALA A 183 -0.06 2.40 -2.28
N GLN A 184 0.40 3.32 -3.14
CA GLN A 184 -0.07 3.47 -4.51
C GLN A 184 0.12 2.19 -5.34
N CYS A 185 1.24 1.48 -5.17
CA CYS A 185 1.48 0.18 -5.79
C CYS A 185 0.45 -0.86 -5.34
N CYS A 186 0.20 -0.96 -4.03
CA CYS A 186 -0.79 -1.89 -3.49
C CYS A 186 -2.21 -1.59 -4.00
N PHE A 187 -2.64 -0.33 -3.97
CA PHE A 187 -3.96 0.10 -4.46
C PHE A 187 -4.14 -0.24 -5.94
N THR A 188 -3.15 0.12 -6.76
CA THR A 188 -3.18 -0.18 -8.20
C THR A 188 -3.31 -1.68 -8.45
N MET A 189 -2.54 -2.50 -7.75
CA MET A 189 -2.61 -3.95 -7.91
C MET A 189 -3.95 -4.51 -7.44
N MET A 190 -4.51 -4.05 -6.31
CA MET A 190 -5.84 -4.47 -5.87
C MET A 190 -6.93 -4.20 -6.93
N TYR A 191 -6.88 -3.04 -7.60
CA TYR A 191 -7.76 -2.78 -8.73
C TYR A 191 -7.52 -3.74 -9.91
N ILE A 192 -6.27 -4.06 -10.23
CA ILE A 192 -5.94 -5.06 -11.25
C ILE A 192 -6.48 -6.44 -10.86
N LEU A 193 -6.38 -6.84 -9.59
CA LEU A 193 -6.92 -8.12 -9.13
C LEU A 193 -8.45 -8.18 -9.27
N ALA A 194 -9.13 -7.09 -8.93
CA ALA A 194 -10.58 -6.97 -9.08
C ALA A 194 -11.00 -7.11 -10.56
N GLU A 195 -10.28 -6.50 -11.50
CA GLU A 195 -10.64 -6.56 -12.92
C GLU A 195 -10.22 -7.86 -13.60
N LYS A 196 -8.93 -8.19 -13.48
CA LYS A 196 -8.31 -9.29 -14.22
C LYS A 196 -8.73 -10.64 -13.64
N TYR A 197 -8.74 -10.75 -12.32
CA TYR A 197 -8.99 -12.01 -11.63
C TYR A 197 -10.35 -12.05 -10.91
N GLN A 198 -11.17 -10.99 -11.00
CA GLN A 198 -12.52 -10.94 -10.42
C GLN A 198 -12.54 -11.11 -8.90
N VAL A 199 -11.47 -10.68 -8.21
CA VAL A 199 -11.44 -10.67 -6.74
C VAL A 199 -12.54 -9.76 -6.21
N ASN A 200 -13.33 -10.27 -5.27
CA ASN A 200 -14.37 -9.51 -4.60
C ASN A 200 -13.77 -8.52 -3.58
N MET A 201 -13.46 -7.30 -4.03
CA MET A 201 -12.84 -6.29 -3.18
C MET A 201 -13.71 -5.84 -1.99
N GLU A 202 -15.04 -5.86 -2.12
CA GLU A 202 -15.95 -5.48 -1.04
C GLU A 202 -15.84 -6.46 0.13
N GLU A 203 -15.87 -7.77 -0.18
CA GLU A 203 -15.73 -8.84 0.79
C GLU A 203 -14.34 -8.86 1.42
N LEU A 204 -13.30 -8.70 0.59
CA LEU A 204 -11.92 -8.64 1.04
C LEU A 204 -11.68 -7.48 2.02
N LEU A 205 -12.15 -6.27 1.67
CA LEU A 205 -12.04 -5.09 2.54
C LEU A 205 -12.84 -5.27 3.84
N SER A 206 -14.07 -5.78 3.75
CA SER A 206 -14.90 -6.05 4.92
C SER A 206 -14.24 -7.04 5.87
N GLY A 207 -13.64 -8.11 5.33
CA GLY A 207 -12.87 -9.11 6.06
C GLY A 207 -11.63 -8.51 6.72
N HIS A 208 -10.88 -7.68 5.98
CA HIS A 208 -9.70 -6.98 6.48
C HIS A 208 -10.04 -6.01 7.63
N ILE A 209 -11.08 -5.19 7.48
CA ILE A 209 -11.54 -4.27 8.54
C ILE A 209 -12.01 -5.05 9.77
N ALA A 210 -12.72 -6.17 9.59
CA ALA A 210 -13.10 -7.04 10.69
C ALA A 210 -11.88 -7.64 11.40
N LYS A 211 -10.83 -8.03 10.65
CA LYS A 211 -9.55 -8.50 11.21
C LYS A 211 -8.90 -7.42 12.07
N LEU A 212 -8.81 -6.18 11.58
CA LEU A 212 -8.25 -5.05 12.32
C LEU A 212 -9.04 -4.74 13.60
N ARG A 213 -10.38 -4.76 13.54
CA ARG A 213 -11.25 -4.61 14.72
C ARG A 213 -11.02 -5.71 15.76
N ARG A 214 -10.91 -6.97 15.34
CA ARG A 214 -10.60 -8.09 16.26
C ARG A 214 -9.24 -7.94 16.94
N LYS A 215 -8.25 -7.38 16.24
CA LYS A 215 -6.92 -7.05 16.80
C LYS A 215 -6.96 -5.81 17.70
N GLY A 216 -8.07 -5.09 17.77
CA GLY A 216 -8.23 -3.88 18.57
C GLY A 216 -7.61 -2.62 17.95
N TYR A 217 -7.30 -2.64 16.66
CA TYR A 217 -6.60 -1.52 15.98
C TYR A 217 -7.58 -0.41 15.53
N CYS A 218 -8.84 -0.77 15.28
CA CYS A 218 -9.94 0.14 15.00
C CYS A 218 -11.14 -0.22 15.90
N MET A 219 -11.79 0.75 16.55
CA MET A 219 -13.09 0.58 17.24
C MET A 219 -14.12 1.59 16.76
#